data_AF-A0A3D3HB19-F1
#
_entry.id   AF-A0A3D3HB19-F1
#
_cell.length_a   1.000
_cell.length_b   1.000
_cell.length_c   1.000
_cell.angle_alpha   90.00
_cell.angle_beta   90.00
_cell.angle_gamma   90.00
#
_symmetry.space_group_name_H-M   'P 1'
#
loop_
_entity.id
_entity.type
_entity.pdbx_description
1 polymer ?
#
loop_
_entity_poly.entity_id
_entity_poly.type
_entity_poly.pdbx_seq_one_letter_code
_entity_poly.pdbx_strand_id
1 'polypeptide(L)'
;MATAEAVKGTTVPSKSKKGKRALLAFLLFIIIGGLVAGGWYYYDKYQDSQKEVKKLSDPQEASKAQVQQVVDKVSQLTDLPMGETPTLATVVEPDKLKDQPFFANAQKGDQALIYTGAKKAFLYRPSTDKIINIAPVNIGPGQN
;
A
#
# COMPACT_ATOMS: atom_id res chain seq x y z
N MET A 1 62.47 6.44 -78.00
CA MET A 1 62.97 6.11 -76.64
C MET A 1 62.45 7.21 -75.71
N ALA A 2 61.33 6.95 -75.02
CA ALA A 2 61.26 6.58 -73.58
C ALA A 2 61.68 7.76 -72.68
N THR A 3 60.93 8.25 -71.69
CA THR A 3 59.68 7.85 -71.01
C THR A 3 59.26 9.03 -70.12
N ALA A 4 57.95 9.26 -69.95
CA ALA A 4 57.40 10.23 -69.00
C ALA A 4 57.34 9.63 -67.58
N GLU A 5 57.83 10.35 -66.58
CA GLU A 5 57.68 10.02 -65.17
C GLU A 5 56.30 10.47 -64.66
N ALA A 6 55.49 9.52 -64.19
CA ALA A 6 54.17 9.77 -63.61
C ALA A 6 54.25 9.81 -62.07
N VAL A 7 53.86 10.96 -61.51
CA VAL A 7 53.72 11.23 -60.07
C VAL A 7 52.54 10.41 -59.50
N LYS A 8 52.82 9.55 -58.50
CA LYS A 8 51.81 8.76 -57.76
C LYS A 8 51.07 9.64 -56.77
N GLY A 9 49.77 9.87 -57.02
CA GLY A 9 48.85 10.48 -56.06
C GLY A 9 48.57 9.58 -54.85
N THR A 10 48.61 10.15 -53.66
CA THR A 10 48.27 9.51 -52.38
C THR A 10 46.75 9.40 -52.25
N THR A 11 46.21 8.18 -52.17
CA THR A 11 44.79 7.94 -51.94
C THR A 11 44.48 7.98 -50.44
N VAL A 12 43.60 8.89 -50.03
CA VAL A 12 43.03 8.91 -48.66
C VAL A 12 41.95 7.82 -48.56
N PRO A 13 41.97 6.93 -47.55
CA PRO A 13 41.00 5.85 -47.45
C PRO A 13 39.61 6.39 -47.06
N SER A 14 38.65 6.27 -47.98
CA SER A 14 37.24 6.61 -47.77
C SER A 14 36.55 5.57 -46.89
N LYS A 15 36.24 5.95 -45.65
CA LYS A 15 35.57 5.10 -44.64
C LYS A 15 34.16 4.73 -45.10
N SER A 16 33.93 3.43 -45.31
CA SER A 16 32.68 2.82 -45.80
C SER A 16 31.44 3.19 -44.96
N LYS A 17 30.41 3.72 -45.65
CA LYS A 17 29.12 4.15 -45.09
C LYS A 17 28.31 3.00 -44.44
N LYS A 18 28.63 1.73 -44.73
CA LYS A 18 27.90 0.56 -44.19
C LYS A 18 28.20 0.32 -42.69
N GLY A 19 29.45 0.51 -42.26
CA GLY A 19 29.82 0.36 -40.84
C GLY A 19 29.20 1.42 -39.93
N LYS A 20 29.05 2.66 -40.43
CA LYS A 20 28.36 3.73 -39.70
C LYS A 20 26.87 3.44 -39.51
N ARG A 21 26.22 2.84 -40.52
CA ARG A 21 24.80 2.42 -40.43
C ARG A 21 24.59 1.26 -39.46
N ALA A 22 25.51 0.28 -39.44
CA ALA A 22 25.48 -0.81 -38.47
C ALA A 22 25.69 -0.31 -37.03
N LEU A 23 26.63 0.62 -36.83
CA LEU A 23 26.87 1.25 -35.52
C LEU A 23 25.66 2.08 -35.04
N LEU A 24 25.04 2.84 -35.95
CA LEU A 24 23.82 3.59 -35.65
C LEU A 24 22.64 2.67 -35.31
N ALA A 25 22.47 1.57 -36.05
CA ALA A 25 21.43 0.59 -35.76
C ALA A 25 21.63 -0.09 -34.39
N PHE A 26 22.89 -0.40 -34.03
CA PHE A 26 23.22 -0.98 -32.73
C PHE A 26 22.99 0.00 -31.57
N LEU A 27 23.37 1.27 -31.73
CA LEU A 27 23.09 2.31 -30.74
C LEU A 27 21.58 2.55 -30.56
N LEU A 28 20.80 2.54 -31.65
CA LEU A 28 19.35 2.61 -31.58
C LEU A 28 18.77 1.42 -30.80
N PHE A 29 19.29 0.22 -31.01
CA PHE A 29 18.84 -0.98 -30.33
C PHE A 29 19.09 -0.94 -28.83
N ILE A 30 20.24 -0.40 -28.40
CA ILE A 30 20.56 -0.18 -26.98
C ILE A 30 19.62 0.86 -26.36
N ILE A 31 19.34 1.96 -27.07
CA ILE A 31 18.42 3.00 -26.58
C ILE A 31 17.00 2.43 -26.42
N ILE A 32 16.53 1.66 -27.40
CA ILE A 32 15.21 1.00 -27.35
C ILE A 32 15.17 -0.04 -26.22
N GLY A 33 16.22 -0.85 -26.07
CA GLY A 33 16.34 -1.82 -24.98
C GLY A 33 16.33 -1.16 -23.59
N GLY A 34 17.02 -0.03 -23.45
CA GLY A 34 17.02 0.77 -22.23
C GLY A 34 15.65 1.37 -21.89
N LEU A 35 14.90 1.84 -22.89
CA LEU A 35 13.53 2.34 -22.70
C LEU A 35 12.55 1.22 -22.30
N VAL A 36 12.68 0.03 -22.88
CA VAL A 36 11.84 -1.13 -22.53
C VAL A 36 12.16 -1.64 -21.11
N ALA A 37 13.44 -1.77 -20.76
CA ALA A 37 13.86 -2.21 -19.43
C ALA A 37 13.51 -1.18 -18.34
N GLY A 38 13.73 0.11 -18.61
CA GLY A 38 13.34 1.20 -17.73
C GLY A 38 11.83 1.28 -17.54
N GLY A 39 11.06 1.13 -18.63
CA GLY A 39 9.60 1.07 -18.59
C GLY A 39 9.09 -0.12 -17.76
N TRP A 40 9.68 -1.30 -17.89
CA TRP A 40 9.29 -2.48 -17.12
C TRP A 40 9.58 -2.34 -15.62
N TYR A 41 10.76 -1.82 -15.26
CA TYR A 41 11.13 -1.56 -13.85
C TYR A 41 10.22 -0.50 -13.20
N TYR A 42 9.87 0.57 -13.94
CA TYR A 42 8.93 1.57 -13.44
C TYR A 42 7.49 1.05 -13.33
N TYR A 43 7.07 0.19 -14.26
CA TYR A 43 5.74 -0.42 -14.27
C TYR A 43 5.53 -1.38 -13.09
N ASP A 44 6.54 -2.19 -12.74
CA ASP A 44 6.51 -3.07 -11.58
C ASP A 44 6.35 -2.27 -10.27
N LYS A 45 7.14 -1.20 -10.11
CA LYS A 45 7.06 -0.32 -8.94
C LYS A 45 5.74 0.47 -8.83
N TYR A 46 5.11 0.78 -9.96
CA TYR A 46 3.81 1.48 -9.99
C TYR A 46 2.63 0.58 -9.60
N GLN A 47 2.72 -0.73 -9.84
CA GLN A 47 1.66 -1.67 -9.46
C GLN A 47 1.56 -1.88 -7.95
N ASP A 48 2.67 -1.84 -7.21
CA ASP A 48 2.62 -1.97 -5.75
C ASP A 48 2.04 -0.72 -5.07
N SER A 49 2.31 0.47 -5.63
CA SER A 49 1.71 1.72 -5.14
C SER A 49 0.19 1.78 -5.42
N GLN A 50 -0.29 1.19 -6.52
CA GLN A 50 -1.72 1.14 -6.85
C GLN A 50 -2.49 0.12 -5.99
N LYS A 51 -1.84 -0.91 -5.43
CA LYS A 51 -2.52 -1.88 -4.53
C LYS A 51 -2.90 -1.25 -3.18
N GLU A 52 -2.12 -0.31 -2.68
CA GLU A 52 -2.47 0.46 -1.47
C GLU A 52 -3.59 1.47 -1.75
N VAL A 53 -3.50 2.20 -2.87
CA VAL A 53 -4.53 3.18 -3.25
C VAL A 53 -5.86 2.51 -3.60
N LYS A 54 -5.85 1.32 -4.23
CA LYS A 54 -7.07 0.57 -4.56
C LYS A 54 -7.77 -0.01 -3.31
N LYS A 55 -7.04 -0.32 -2.23
CA LYS A 55 -7.62 -0.66 -0.92
C LYS A 55 -8.32 0.54 -0.26
N LEU A 56 -7.86 1.76 -0.55
CA LEU A 56 -8.43 3.03 -0.06
C LEU A 56 -9.54 3.60 -0.96
N SER A 57 -9.63 3.13 -2.22
CA SER A 57 -10.61 3.62 -3.21
C SER A 57 -12.01 3.05 -3.00
N ASP A 58 -12.13 1.93 -2.29
CA ASP A 58 -13.39 1.34 -1.90
C ASP A 58 -13.62 1.56 -0.39
N PRO A 59 -14.58 2.43 0.01
CA PRO A 59 -14.83 2.75 1.42
C PRO A 59 -15.05 1.52 2.31
N GLN A 60 -15.54 0.41 1.74
CA GLN A 60 -15.77 -0.84 2.47
C GLN A 60 -14.47 -1.60 2.75
N GLU A 61 -13.54 -1.64 1.81
CA GLU A 61 -12.25 -2.32 1.99
C GLU A 61 -11.32 -1.54 2.94
N ALA A 62 -11.35 -0.21 2.89
CA ALA A 62 -10.64 0.64 3.83
C ALA A 62 -11.12 0.43 5.28
N SER A 63 -12.45 0.27 5.46
CA SER A 63 -13.05 0.00 6.77
C SER A 63 -12.65 -1.36 7.33
N LYS A 64 -12.65 -2.41 6.49
CA LYS A 64 -12.18 -3.75 6.89
C LYS A 64 -10.71 -3.76 7.31
N ALA A 65 -9.86 -3.08 6.55
CA ALA A 65 -8.44 -2.98 6.88
C ALA A 65 -8.21 -2.31 8.24
N GLN A 66 -8.95 -1.24 8.54
CA GLN A 66 -8.89 -0.58 9.86
C GLN A 66 -9.36 -1.51 10.98
N VAL A 67 -10.48 -2.22 10.81
CA VAL A 67 -10.96 -3.18 11.82
C VAL A 67 -9.91 -4.24 12.08
N GLN A 68 -9.32 -4.83 11.03
CA GLN A 68 -8.32 -5.87 11.17
C GLN A 68 -7.07 -5.36 11.91
N GLN A 69 -6.58 -4.17 11.57
CA GLN A 69 -5.44 -3.57 12.27
C GLN A 69 -5.69 -3.39 13.76
N VAL A 70 -6.89 -2.99 14.15
CA VAL A 70 -7.22 -2.82 15.58
C VAL A 70 -7.39 -4.18 16.25
N VAL A 71 -8.02 -5.16 15.59
CA VAL A 71 -8.11 -6.55 16.09
C VAL A 71 -6.72 -7.13 16.34
N ASP A 72 -5.80 -6.97 15.38
CA ASP A 72 -4.43 -7.48 15.50
C ASP A 72 -3.74 -6.88 16.73
N LYS A 73 -3.83 -5.56 16.93
CA LYS A 73 -3.27 -4.89 18.11
C LYS A 73 -3.91 -5.36 19.40
N VAL A 74 -5.25 -5.39 19.45
CA VAL A 74 -5.97 -5.79 20.66
C VAL A 74 -5.70 -7.26 21.01
N SER A 75 -5.54 -8.14 20.01
CA SER A 75 -5.22 -9.56 20.21
C SER A 75 -3.86 -9.80 20.87
N GLN A 76 -2.93 -8.84 20.76
CA GLN A 76 -1.63 -8.89 21.45
C GLN A 76 -1.75 -8.47 22.91
N LEU A 77 -2.81 -7.74 23.27
CA LEU A 77 -3.04 -7.18 24.61
C LEU A 77 -4.00 -8.02 25.44
N THR A 78 -4.93 -8.73 24.80
CA THR A 78 -5.96 -9.55 25.47
C THR A 78 -6.49 -10.64 24.55
N ASP A 79 -7.03 -11.70 25.15
CA ASP A 79 -7.75 -12.73 24.40
C ASP A 79 -9.01 -12.15 23.74
N LEU A 80 -9.13 -12.38 22.43
CA LEU A 80 -10.27 -11.98 21.62
C LEU A 80 -11.12 -13.19 21.20
N PRO A 81 -12.45 -13.03 21.08
CA PRO A 81 -13.28 -14.06 20.49
C PRO A 81 -12.86 -14.38 19.05
N MET A 82 -12.88 -15.67 18.70
CA MET A 82 -12.52 -16.17 17.37
C MET A 82 -13.78 -16.55 16.58
N GLY A 83 -13.68 -16.51 15.24
CA GLY A 83 -14.74 -16.97 14.34
C GLY A 83 -15.82 -15.92 14.01
N GLU A 84 -15.64 -14.67 14.44
CA GLU A 84 -16.51 -13.55 14.07
C GLU A 84 -15.70 -12.27 13.79
N THR A 85 -16.29 -11.35 13.02
CA THR A 85 -15.71 -10.04 12.76
C THR A 85 -16.35 -9.02 13.71
N PRO A 86 -15.58 -8.34 14.57
CA PRO A 86 -16.15 -7.34 15.47
C PRO A 86 -16.58 -6.08 14.71
N THR A 87 -17.52 -5.36 15.30
CA THR A 87 -17.85 -4.01 14.87
C THR A 87 -16.94 -3.03 15.60
N LEU A 88 -16.29 -2.14 14.85
CA LEU A 88 -15.44 -1.08 15.40
C LEU A 88 -16.23 0.23 15.47
N ALA A 89 -16.33 0.82 16.67
CA ALA A 89 -16.90 2.15 16.88
C ALA A 89 -15.86 3.07 17.50
N THR A 90 -15.73 4.30 17.00
CA THR A 90 -14.79 5.28 17.58
C THR A 90 -15.54 6.27 18.47
N VAL A 91 -15.00 6.53 19.65
CA VAL A 91 -15.53 7.50 20.62
C VAL A 91 -15.20 8.90 20.13
N VAL A 92 -16.21 9.61 19.61
CA VAL A 92 -16.06 11.00 19.15
C VAL A 92 -16.38 12.00 20.27
N GLU A 93 -17.42 11.70 21.05
CA GLU A 93 -17.93 12.57 22.12
C GLU A 93 -18.01 11.78 23.44
N PRO A 94 -16.90 11.67 24.20
CA PRO A 94 -16.89 10.89 25.44
C PRO A 94 -17.88 11.43 26.47
N ASP A 95 -18.12 12.75 26.51
CA ASP A 95 -19.03 13.39 27.45
C ASP A 95 -20.47 12.86 27.37
N LYS A 96 -20.94 12.47 26.17
CA LYS A 96 -22.28 11.89 25.95
C LYS A 96 -22.38 10.43 26.38
N LEU A 97 -21.24 9.78 26.64
CA LEU A 97 -21.16 8.35 26.95
C LEU A 97 -20.74 8.09 28.40
N LYS A 98 -20.45 9.14 29.19
CA LYS A 98 -19.98 9.01 30.59
C LYS A 98 -20.95 8.27 31.50
N ASP A 99 -22.24 8.37 31.22
CA ASP A 99 -23.28 7.68 32.00
C ASP A 99 -23.29 6.16 31.76
N GLN A 100 -22.60 5.69 30.72
CA GLN A 100 -22.42 4.26 30.46
C GLN A 100 -21.16 3.76 31.18
N PRO A 101 -21.26 2.78 32.10
CA PRO A 101 -20.12 2.27 32.85
C PRO A 101 -18.96 1.78 31.96
N PHE A 102 -19.27 1.27 30.76
CA PHE A 102 -18.26 0.83 29.80
C PHE A 102 -17.37 1.98 29.32
N PHE A 103 -17.93 3.19 29.15
CA PHE A 103 -17.24 4.38 28.65
C PHE A 103 -16.85 5.38 29.74
N ALA A 104 -16.98 5.03 31.03
CA ALA A 104 -16.70 5.94 32.14
C ALA A 104 -15.30 6.57 32.09
N ASN A 105 -14.31 5.81 31.61
CA ASN A 105 -12.92 6.25 31.44
C ASN A 105 -12.51 6.48 29.98
N ALA A 106 -13.50 6.56 29.07
CA ALA A 106 -13.26 6.74 27.65
C ALA A 106 -12.76 8.16 27.35
N GLN A 107 -11.86 8.24 26.38
CA GLN A 107 -11.34 9.48 25.82
C GLN A 107 -11.73 9.58 24.34
N LYS A 108 -11.68 10.81 23.82
CA LYS A 108 -11.90 11.06 22.39
C LYS A 108 -10.84 10.31 21.58
N GLY A 109 -11.29 9.50 20.62
CA GLY A 109 -10.44 8.65 19.79
C GLY A 109 -10.25 7.23 20.33
N ASP A 110 -10.77 6.90 21.51
CA ASP A 110 -10.84 5.49 21.94
C ASP A 110 -11.73 4.69 20.99
N GLN A 111 -11.41 3.42 20.81
CA GLN A 111 -12.06 2.52 19.87
C GLN A 111 -12.71 1.36 20.62
N ALA A 112 -14.02 1.21 20.46
CA ALA A 112 -14.79 0.10 20.99
C ALA A 112 -14.90 -1.01 19.94
N LEU A 113 -14.39 -2.21 20.28
CA LEU A 113 -14.54 -3.43 19.49
C LEU A 113 -15.67 -4.24 20.09
N ILE A 114 -16.74 -4.42 19.32
CA ILE A 114 -17.97 -5.08 19.77
C ILE A 114 -18.09 -6.42 19.06
N TYR A 115 -18.07 -7.49 19.84
CA TYR A 115 -18.29 -8.87 19.42
C TYR A 115 -19.72 -9.26 19.75
N THR A 116 -20.57 -9.37 18.72
CA THR A 116 -22.00 -9.60 18.89
C THR A 116 -22.33 -11.06 19.19
N GLY A 117 -21.62 -12.01 18.59
CA GLY A 117 -21.74 -13.44 18.86
C GLY A 117 -21.25 -13.81 20.25
N ALA A 118 -20.06 -13.34 20.64
CA ALA A 118 -19.52 -13.57 21.98
C ALA A 118 -20.11 -12.65 23.07
N LYS A 119 -20.91 -11.64 22.69
CA LYS A 119 -21.52 -10.65 23.58
C LYS A 119 -20.50 -9.95 24.48
N LYS A 120 -19.39 -9.49 23.89
CA LYS A 120 -18.30 -8.80 24.59
C LYS A 120 -17.92 -7.53 23.86
N ALA A 121 -17.55 -6.50 24.62
CA ALA A 121 -16.99 -5.27 24.08
C ALA A 121 -15.66 -4.96 24.76
N PHE A 122 -14.72 -4.46 23.97
CA PHE A 122 -13.38 -4.07 24.38
C PHE A 122 -13.17 -2.61 24.02
N LEU A 123 -12.85 -1.77 25.00
CA LEU A 123 -12.51 -0.38 24.79
C LEU A 123 -10.99 -0.27 24.72
N TYR A 124 -10.47 0.00 23.54
CA TYR A 124 -9.05 0.13 23.25
C TYR A 124 -8.68 1.60 23.03
N ARG A 125 -7.54 2.02 23.58
CA ARG A 125 -6.97 3.35 23.37
C ARG A 125 -5.74 3.26 22.46
N PRO A 126 -5.84 3.69 21.19
CA PRO A 126 -4.72 3.62 20.25
C PRO A 126 -3.52 4.49 20.65
N SER A 127 -3.74 5.60 21.37
CA SER A 127 -2.69 6.55 21.74
C SER A 127 -1.71 6.02 22.79
N THR A 128 -2.17 5.11 23.66
CA THR A 128 -1.35 4.51 24.72
C THR A 128 -1.20 3.01 24.58
N ASP A 129 -1.78 2.43 23.52
CA ASP A 129 -1.83 1.00 23.24
C ASP A 129 -2.33 0.15 24.43
N LYS A 130 -3.51 0.52 24.96
CA LYS A 130 -4.06 -0.11 26.19
C LYS A 130 -5.52 -0.45 26.04
N ILE A 131 -5.92 -1.54 26.70
CA ILE A 131 -7.33 -1.84 26.94
C ILE A 131 -7.78 -1.05 28.17
N ILE A 132 -8.73 -0.15 27.94
CA ILE A 132 -9.31 0.72 28.96
C ILE A 132 -10.40 0.01 29.73
N ASN A 133 -11.22 -0.79 29.03
CA ASN A 133 -12.32 -1.52 29.66
C ASN A 133 -12.76 -2.73 28.84
N ILE A 134 -13.35 -3.72 29.52
CA ILE A 134 -13.97 -4.90 28.91
C ILE A 134 -15.32 -5.10 29.59
N ALA A 135 -16.39 -5.22 28.81
CA ALA A 135 -17.72 -5.43 29.35
C ALA A 135 -18.53 -6.46 28.54
N PRO A 136 -19.46 -7.18 29.18
CA PRO A 136 -20.47 -7.93 28.46
C PRO A 136 -21.41 -6.98 27.70
N VAL A 137 -21.85 -7.40 26.51
CA VAL A 137 -22.78 -6.66 25.67
C VAL A 137 -24.15 -7.33 25.76
N ASN A 138 -25.09 -6.61 26.37
CA ASN A 138 -26.49 -7.00 26.35
C ASN A 138 -27.14 -6.39 25.11
N ILE A 139 -27.12 -7.14 24.00
CA ILE A 139 -27.91 -6.81 22.82
C ILE A 139 -29.36 -7.14 23.19
N GLY A 140 -30.13 -6.14 23.61
CA GLY A 140 -31.58 -6.29 23.76
C GLY A 140 -32.20 -6.70 22.41
N PRO A 141 -33.34 -7.41 22.39
CA PRO A 141 -33.99 -7.76 21.14
C PRO A 141 -34.23 -6.47 20.36
N GLY A 142 -33.61 -6.36 19.18
CA GLY A 142 -33.75 -5.20 18.31
C GLY A 142 -35.22 -4.93 18.10
N GLN A 143 -35.67 -3.73 18.47
CA GLN A 143 -37.02 -3.31 18.13
C GLN A 143 -37.06 -3.12 16.61
N ASN A 144 -37.65 -4.09 15.93
CA ASN A 144 -38.04 -4.02 14.54
C ASN A 144 -39.15 -2.97 14.36
#